data_AF-A0AAD4S0U1-F1
#
_entry.id   AF-A0AAD4S0U1-F1
#
_cell.length_a   1.000
_cell.length_b   1.000
_cell.length_c   1.000
_cell.angle_alpha   90.00
_cell.angle_beta   90.00
_cell.angle_gamma   90.00
#
_symmetry.space_group_name_H-M   'P 1'
#
loop_
_entity.id
_entity.type
_entity.pdbx_description
1 polymer ?
#
loop_
_entity_poly.entity_id
_entity_poly.type
_entity_poly.pdbx_seq_one_letter_code
_entity_poly.pdbx_strand_id
1 'polypeptide(L)'
;MEARARRSDPVHGLGGIAKALSQKLNNLASELALVNQQNQFHRHRSGVMQQEHQQVESNEASPAPLRAAVPFSSLQECGSSHTVS
;
A
#
# COMPACT_ATOMS: atom_id res chain seq x y z
N MET A 1 39.28 35.19 2.96
CA MET A 1 38.75 33.82 3.15
C MET A 1 39.52 32.82 2.30
N GLU A 2 39.62 33.00 0.98
CA GLU A 2 40.37 32.11 0.08
C GLU A 2 41.86 31.96 0.44
N ALA A 3 42.57 33.06 0.72
CA ALA A 3 43.97 33.00 1.12
C ALA A 3 44.21 32.18 2.41
N ARG A 4 43.22 32.12 3.32
CA ARG A 4 43.28 31.27 4.51
C ARG A 4 43.04 29.81 4.15
N ALA A 5 42.07 29.52 3.28
CA ALA A 5 41.81 28.17 2.80
C ALA A 5 43.01 27.59 2.03
N ARG A 6 43.71 28.41 1.24
CA ARG A 6 44.96 28.01 0.56
C ARG A 6 46.14 27.79 1.49
N ARG A 7 46.15 28.39 2.69
CA ARG A 7 47.19 28.07 3.69
C ARG A 7 46.98 26.67 4.27
N SER A 8 45.73 26.24 4.42
CA SER A 8 45.39 24.91 4.95
C SER A 8 45.36 23.82 3.86
N ASP A 9 44.88 24.16 2.65
CA ASP A 9 44.85 23.29 1.47
C ASP A 9 45.38 24.09 0.27
N PRO A 10 46.70 24.07 0.03
CA PRO A 10 47.32 24.86 -1.04
C PRO A 10 46.88 24.49 -2.44
N VAL A 11 46.41 23.25 -2.63
CA VAL A 11 46.06 22.71 -3.94
C VAL A 11 44.64 23.10 -4.31
N HIS A 12 43.69 22.94 -3.38
CA HIS A 12 42.28 23.12 -3.70
C HIS A 12 41.63 24.36 -3.07
N GLY A 13 42.25 24.97 -2.05
CA GLY A 13 41.72 26.18 -1.39
C GLY A 13 40.25 26.03 -0.99
N LEU A 14 39.42 27.05 -1.27
CA LEU A 14 37.97 26.96 -1.08
C LEU A 14 37.31 25.94 -2.01
N GLY A 15 37.92 25.60 -3.15
CA GLY A 15 37.39 24.60 -4.09
C GLY A 15 37.26 23.22 -3.45
N GLY A 16 38.20 22.83 -2.57
CA GLY A 16 38.13 21.58 -1.81
C GLY A 16 36.92 21.55 -0.88
N ILE A 17 36.67 22.66 -0.19
CA ILE A 17 35.52 22.83 0.71
C ILE A 17 34.21 22.80 -0.10
N ALA A 18 34.14 23.52 -1.22
CA ALA A 18 32.97 23.54 -2.09
C ALA A 18 32.65 22.13 -2.64
N LYS A 19 33.67 21.37 -3.06
CA LYS A 19 33.51 19.99 -3.53
C LYS A 19 32.98 19.08 -2.41
N ALA A 20 33.54 19.18 -1.21
CA ALA A 20 33.07 18.39 -0.06
C ALA A 20 31.62 18.70 0.31
N LEU A 21 31.23 19.98 0.28
CA LEU A 21 29.85 20.40 0.53
C LEU A 21 28.90 19.90 -0.56
N SER A 22 29.28 20.02 -1.84
CA SER A 22 28.50 19.50 -2.96
C SER A 22 28.22 18.00 -2.81
N GLN A 23 29.24 17.22 -2.44
CA GLN A 23 29.09 15.78 -2.23
C GLN A 23 28.17 15.46 -1.05
N LYS A 24 28.28 16.20 0.06
CA LYS A 24 27.36 16.05 1.21
C LYS A 24 25.91 16.36 0.85
N LEU A 25 25.68 17.42 0.06
CA LEU A 25 24.34 17.79 -0.39
C LEU A 25 23.74 16.72 -1.31
N ASN A 26 24.54 16.16 -2.22
CA ASN A 26 24.09 15.07 -3.09
C ASN A 26 23.69 13.83 -2.28
N ASN A 27 24.51 13.43 -1.30
CA ASN A 27 24.19 12.30 -0.43
C ASN A 27 22.88 12.54 0.34
N LEU A 28 22.72 13.74 0.93
CA LEU A 28 21.52 14.09 1.67
C LEU A 28 20.27 14.10 0.77
N ALA A 29 20.40 14.57 -0.47
CA ALA A 29 19.32 14.53 -1.44
C ALA A 29 18.91 13.08 -1.79
N SER A 30 19.87 12.17 -1.92
CA SER A 30 19.60 10.74 -2.15
C SER A 30 18.91 10.08 -0.95
N GLU A 31 19.36 10.37 0.28
CA GLU A 31 18.72 9.87 1.49
C GLU A 31 17.28 10.37 1.61
N LEU A 32 17.04 11.65 1.32
CA LEU A 32 15.70 12.23 1.35
C LEU A 32 14.79 11.59 0.27
N ALA A 33 15.32 11.33 -0.92
CA ALA A 33 14.58 10.65 -1.98
C ALA A 33 14.17 9.22 -1.54
N LEU A 34 15.07 8.49 -0.90
CA LEU A 34 14.79 7.16 -0.36
C LEU A 34 13.68 7.19 0.70
N VAL A 35 13.79 8.11 1.68
CA VAL A 35 12.77 8.27 2.73
C VAL A 35 11.42 8.66 2.13
N ASN A 36 11.40 9.53 1.12
CA ASN A 36 10.16 9.88 0.43
C ASN A 36 9.54 8.69 -0.30
N GLN A 37 10.35 7.87 -0.97
CA GLN A 37 9.87 6.64 -1.62
C GLN A 37 9.27 5.67 -0.61
N GLN A 38 9.92 5.47 0.54
CA GLN A 38 9.39 4.64 1.63
C GLN A 38 8.07 5.19 2.17
N ASN A 39 7.99 6.50 2.41
CA ASN A 39 6.76 7.14 2.87
C ASN A 39 5.60 7.00 1.88
N GLN A 40 5.87 7.15 0.58
CA GLN A 40 4.87 6.92 -0.46
C GLN A 40 4.41 5.46 -0.46
N PHE A 41 5.35 4.51 -0.42
CA PHE A 41 5.02 3.08 -0.33
C PHE A 41 4.12 2.77 0.87
N HIS A 42 4.45 3.31 2.05
CA HIS A 42 3.63 3.16 3.26
C HIS A 42 2.23 3.75 3.07
N ARG A 43 2.11 4.96 2.52
CA ARG A 43 0.80 5.58 2.24
C ARG A 43 -0.04 4.75 1.28
N HIS A 44 0.56 4.26 0.19
CA HIS A 44 -0.13 3.39 -0.75
C HIS A 44 -0.61 2.10 -0.09
N ARG A 45 0.26 1.43 0.68
CA ARG A 45 -0.11 0.20 1.39
C ARG A 45 -1.23 0.43 2.41
N SER A 46 -1.17 1.50 3.19
CA SER A 46 -2.22 1.85 4.14
C SER A 46 -3.55 2.16 3.45
N GLY A 47 -3.53 2.84 2.30
CA GLY A 47 -4.73 3.11 1.51
C GLY A 47 -5.38 1.86 0.92
N VAL A 48 -4.57 0.92 0.41
CA VAL A 48 -5.06 -0.37 -0.10
C VAL A 48 -5.71 -1.19 1.02
N MET A 49 -5.07 -1.32 2.18
CA MET A 49 -5.65 -2.06 3.30
C MET A 49 -6.95 -1.43 3.84
N GLN A 50 -7.11 -0.10 3.76
CA GLN A 50 -8.36 0.56 4.13
C GLN A 50 -9.48 0.33 3.10
N GLN A 51 -9.16 0.31 1.80
CA GLN A 51 -10.15 -0.04 0.77
C GLN A 51 -10.63 -1.48 0.90
N GLU A 52 -9.73 -2.43 1.16
CA GLU A 52 -10.13 -3.84 1.34
C GLU A 52 -11.09 -4.01 2.54
N HIS A 53 -10.84 -3.35 3.66
CA HIS A 53 -11.76 -3.41 4.81
C HIS A 53 -13.13 -2.78 4.50
N GLN A 54 -13.17 -1.61 3.84
CA GLN A 54 -14.45 -1.00 3.45
C GLN A 54 -15.22 -1.85 2.44
N GLN A 55 -14.53 -2.56 1.54
CA GLN A 55 -15.20 -3.41 0.55
C GLN A 55 -15.73 -4.71 1.18
N VAL A 56 -15.04 -5.27 2.18
CA VAL A 56 -15.56 -6.41 2.96
C VAL A 56 -16.79 -5.99 3.76
N GLU A 57 -16.74 -4.85 4.46
CA GLU A 57 -17.83 -4.37 5.30
C GLU A 57 -19.06 -3.90 4.49
N SER A 58 -18.84 -3.30 3.30
CA SER A 58 -19.92 -2.91 2.38
C SER A 58 -20.59 -4.11 1.71
N ASN A 59 -19.88 -5.22 1.54
CA ASN A 59 -20.43 -6.47 1.00
C ASN A 59 -21.19 -7.29 2.05
N GLU A 60 -20.94 -7.03 3.34
CA GLU A 60 -21.65 -7.67 4.46
C GLU A 60 -22.92 -6.89 4.88
N ALA A 61 -23.05 -5.62 4.46
CA ALA A 61 -24.23 -4.78 4.65
C ALA A 61 -25.25 -4.83 3.50
N SER A 62 -25.19 -5.86 2.64
CA SER A 62 -26.28 -6.15 1.69
C SER A 62 -27.25 -7.12 2.36
N PRO A 63 -28.50 -6.72 2.68
CA PRO A 63 -29.47 -7.65 3.20
C PRO A 63 -29.70 -8.71 2.13
N ALA A 64 -29.48 -9.97 2.50
CA ALA A 64 -29.85 -11.12 1.69
C ALA A 64 -31.19 -10.84 1.00
N PRO A 65 -31.30 -10.95 -0.34
CA PRO A 65 -32.61 -10.92 -0.96
C PRO A 65 -33.37 -12.07 -0.31
N LEU A 66 -34.43 -11.73 0.43
CA LEU A 66 -35.30 -12.66 1.11
C LEU A 66 -35.62 -13.77 0.11
N ARG A 67 -34.94 -14.92 0.27
CA ARG A 67 -35.33 -16.16 -0.39
C ARG A 67 -36.78 -16.34 0.02
N ALA A 68 -37.67 -16.21 -0.96
CA ALA A 68 -39.09 -16.47 -0.77
C ALA A 68 -39.21 -17.76 0.02
N ALA A 69 -39.70 -17.65 1.25
CA ALA A 69 -40.07 -18.78 2.06
C ALA A 69 -41.19 -19.48 1.31
N VAL A 70 -40.84 -20.50 0.52
CA VAL A 70 -41.80 -21.50 0.08
C VAL A 70 -42.34 -22.13 1.36
N PRO A 71 -43.66 -22.01 1.65
CA PRO A 71 -44.22 -22.65 2.83
C PRO A 71 -44.06 -24.16 2.68
N PHE A 72 -43.44 -24.74 3.69
CA PHE A 72 -43.14 -26.16 3.82
C PHE A 72 -44.44 -26.92 4.14
N SER A 73 -45.37 -26.96 3.18
CA SER A 73 -46.69 -27.56 3.35
C SER A 73 -47.11 -28.42 2.17
N SER A 74 -46.16 -29.15 1.56
CA SER A 74 -46.46 -30.24 0.61
C SER A 74 -45.44 -31.38 0.72
N LEU A 75 -45.27 -31.94 1.92
CA LEU A 75 -44.68 -33.26 2.10
C LEU A 75 -45.71 -34.19 2.74
N GLN A 76 -46.45 -34.89 1.89
CA GLN A 76 -47.14 -36.17 2.07
C GLN A 76 -47.78 -36.43 0.68
N GLU A 77 -47.50 -37.50 -0.05
CA GLU A 77 -47.45 -38.90 0.38
C GLU A 77 -46.36 -39.73 -0.30
N CYS A 78 -45.86 -40.66 0.50
CA CYS A 78 -45.12 -41.86 0.16
C CYS A 78 -45.78 -42.70 -0.94
N GLY A 79 -44.98 -43.44 -1.70
CA GLY A 79 -45.48 -44.64 -2.37
C GLY A 79 -44.64 -45.13 -3.55
N SER A 80 -43.48 -45.69 -3.26
CA SER A 80 -42.75 -46.55 -4.20
C SER A 80 -43.59 -47.79 -4.55
N SER A 81 -43.70 -48.18 -5.82
CA SER A 81 -43.38 -49.53 -6.33
C SER A 81 -43.86 -49.79 -7.77
N HIS A 82 -42.89 -50.10 -8.62
CA HIS A 82 -42.78 -51.21 -9.59
C HIS A 82 -43.90 -51.61 -10.62
N THR A 83 -43.36 -51.89 -11.82
CA THR A 83 -43.63 -52.95 -12.82
C THR A 83 -44.66 -52.78 -13.95
N VAL A 84 -44.10 -52.88 -15.17
CA VAL A 84 -44.47 -53.75 -16.32
C VAL A 84 -45.96 -53.93 -16.63
N SER A 85 -46.39 -53.47 -17.81
CA SER A 85 -46.65 -54.37 -18.96
C SER A 85 -46.81 -53.63 -20.27
#